data_AF-A0A527XHB8-F1
#
_entry.id   AF-A0A527XHB8-F1
#
_cell.length_a   1.000
_cell.length_b   1.000
_cell.length_c   1.000
_cell.angle_alpha   90.00
_cell.angle_beta   90.00
_cell.angle_gamma   90.00
#
_symmetry.space_group_name_H-M   'P 1'
#
loop_
_entity.id
_entity.type
_entity.pdbx_description
1 polymer ?
#
loop_
_entity_poly.entity_id
_entity_poly.type
_entity_poly.pdbx_seq_one_letter_code
_entity_poly.pdbx_strand_id
1 'polypeptide(L)' 'ARSEDLIDPDRFPVFAAGRGGEYTYHGPGQRVAYVMLDLKRRREDVRAFVAALEQWIIATLAAFNVRGERREDRVGVW' A
#
# COMPACT_ATOMS: atom_id res chain seq x y z
N ALA A 1 -1.80 -9.50 -10.88
CA ALA A 1 -2.89 -10.23 -10.22
C ALA A 1 -3.39 -11.28 -11.20
N ARG A 2 -3.46 -12.55 -10.79
CA ARG A 2 -4.05 -13.63 -11.59
C ARG A 2 -5.41 -13.97 -11.01
N SER A 3 -6.41 -14.24 -11.84
CA SER A 3 -7.78 -14.48 -11.37
C SER A 3 -7.88 -15.64 -10.35
N GLU A 4 -6.96 -16.61 -10.43
CA GLU A 4 -6.83 -17.72 -9.48
C GLU A 4 -6.45 -17.29 -8.05
N ASP A 5 -5.85 -16.12 -7.88
CA ASP A 5 -5.46 -15.58 -6.57
C ASP A 5 -6.67 -14.97 -5.81
N LEU A 6 -7.84 -14.83 -6.46
CA LEU A 6 -9.03 -14.22 -5.87
C LEU A 6 -9.88 -15.27 -5.13
N ILE A 7 -9.99 -15.09 -3.81
CA ILE A 7 -10.82 -15.94 -2.95
C ILE A 7 -12.26 -15.42 -3.01
N ASP A 8 -13.22 -16.31 -3.28
CA ASP A 8 -14.66 -16.01 -3.29
C ASP A 8 -15.02 -14.84 -4.23
N PRO A 9 -14.85 -15.02 -5.56
CA PRO A 9 -14.93 -13.94 -6.54
C PRO A 9 -16.31 -13.28 -6.63
N ASP A 10 -17.36 -13.96 -6.17
CA ASP A 10 -18.74 -13.50 -6.26
C ASP A 10 -19.19 -12.73 -5.02
N ARG A 11 -18.38 -12.70 -3.95
CA ARG A 11 -18.74 -12.04 -2.69
C ARG A 11 -18.76 -10.52 -2.77
N PHE A 12 -17.83 -9.94 -3.52
CA PHE A 12 -17.70 -8.49 -3.68
C PHE A 12 -17.37 -8.11 -5.12
N PRO A 13 -17.87 -6.97 -5.62
CA PRO A 13 -17.43 -6.45 -6.91
C PRO A 13 -15.92 -6.19 -6.94
N VAL A 14 -15.28 -6.57 -8.04
CA VAL A 14 -13.84 -6.38 -8.25
C VAL A 14 -13.60 -5.32 -9.32
N PHE A 15 -12.72 -4.37 -9.02
CA PHE A 15 -12.42 -3.25 -9.92
C PHE A 15 -10.95 -3.25 -10.35
N ALA A 16 -10.71 -3.07 -11.65
CA ALA A 16 -9.37 -2.84 -12.16
C ALA A 16 -8.91 -1.42 -11.81
N ALA A 17 -7.85 -1.30 -11.01
CA ALA A 17 -7.45 -0.02 -10.40
C ALA A 17 -6.20 0.63 -11.03
N GLY A 18 -5.57 0.00 -12.03
CA GLY A 18 -4.34 0.53 -12.66
C GLY A 18 -3.12 0.68 -11.74
N ARG A 19 -3.20 0.23 -10.48
CA ARG A 19 -2.10 0.24 -9.52
C ARG A 19 -1.22 -1.01 -9.65
N GLY A 20 0.02 -0.91 -9.21
CA GLY A 20 0.87 -2.08 -8.99
C GLY A 20 0.38 -2.98 -7.86
N GLY A 21 0.86 -4.23 -7.83
CA GLY A 21 0.53 -5.24 -6.82
C GLY A 21 -0.58 -6.20 -7.22
N GLU A 22 -0.96 -7.07 -6.28
CA GLU A 22 -2.02 -8.07 -6.45
C GLU A 22 -3.37 -7.57 -5.89
N TYR A 23 -4.35 -8.46 -5.79
CA TYR A 23 -5.64 -8.15 -5.17
C TYR A 23 -5.46 -7.63 -3.73
N THR A 24 -6.32 -6.71 -3.34
CA THR A 24 -6.41 -6.23 -1.95
C THR A 24 -7.87 -5.92 -1.64
N TYR A 25 -8.21 -5.92 -0.35
CA TYR A 25 -9.53 -5.59 0.12
C TYR A 25 -9.51 -4.30 0.93
N HIS A 26 -10.52 -3.46 0.70
CA HIS A 26 -10.79 -2.26 1.47
C HIS A 26 -12.19 -2.35 2.05
N GLY A 27 -12.36 -2.02 3.33
CA GLY A 27 -13.64 -2.14 4.02
C GLY A 27 -13.70 -1.33 5.32
N PRO A 28 -14.84 -1.40 6.04
CA PRO A 28 -15.06 -0.63 7.26
C PRO A 28 -13.94 -0.82 8.30
N GLY A 29 -13.50 0.28 8.92
CA GLY A 29 -12.40 0.29 9.89
C GLY A 29 -11.00 0.44 9.28
N GLN A 30 -10.84 0.28 7.96
CA GLN A 30 -9.57 0.51 7.28
C GLN A 30 -9.42 1.99 6.87
N ARG A 31 -8.29 2.60 7.20
CA ARG A 31 -7.95 3.94 6.71
C ARG A 31 -7.26 3.84 5.35
N VAL A 32 -7.88 4.41 4.32
CA VAL A 32 -7.32 4.50 2.97
C VAL A 32 -6.94 5.94 2.68
N ALA A 33 -5.71 6.17 2.20
CA ALA A 33 -5.22 7.50 1.87
C ALA A 33 -4.63 7.50 0.45
N TYR A 34 -5.07 8.44 -0.38
CA TYR A 34 -4.51 8.68 -1.71
C TYR A 34 -3.58 9.89 -1.68
N VAL A 35 -2.28 9.64 -1.81
CA VAL A 35 -1.27 10.70 -1.79
C VAL A 35 -0.96 11.14 -3.23
N MET A 36 -1.55 12.27 -3.64
CA MET A 36 -1.42 12.81 -4.99
C MET A 36 -0.30 13.86 -5.04
N LEU A 37 0.90 13.45 -5.47
CA LEU A 37 2.07 14.34 -5.56
C LEU A 37 2.71 14.29 -6.95
N ASP A 38 3.16 15.46 -7.41
CA ASP A 38 4.01 15.57 -8.60
C ASP A 38 5.46 15.23 -8.24
N LEU A 39 5.94 14.05 -8.67
CA LEU A 39 7.30 13.59 -8.41
C LEU A 39 8.35 14.36 -9.22
N LYS A 40 7.98 14.93 -10.37
CA LYS A 40 8.91 15.72 -11.21
C LYS A 40 9.36 17.00 -10.52
N ARG A 41 8.47 17.58 -9.70
CA ARG A 41 8.78 18.75 -8.85
C ARG A 41 9.52 18.38 -7.57
N ARG A 42 9.69 17.09 -7.30
CA ARG A 42 10.34 16.56 -6.11
C ARG A 42 11.54 15.74 -6.57
N ARG A 43 11.59 14.48 -6.18
CA ARG A 43 12.50 13.49 -6.72
C ARG A 43 11.69 12.58 -7.62
N GLU A 44 12.01 12.55 -8.91
CA GLU A 44 11.34 11.71 -9.91
C GLU A 44 11.75 10.23 -9.75
N ASP A 45 11.42 9.65 -8.60
CA ASP A 45 11.81 8.30 -8.20
C ASP A 45 10.66 7.67 -7.41
N VAL A 46 9.93 6.78 -8.07
CA VAL A 46 8.78 6.09 -7.47
C VAL A 46 9.20 5.17 -6.31
N ARG A 47 10.39 4.58 -6.36
CA ARG A 47 10.88 3.69 -5.30
C ARG A 47 11.19 4.50 -4.04
N ALA A 48 11.85 5.65 -4.21
CA ALA A 48 12.10 6.57 -3.11
C ALA A 48 10.80 7.12 -2.52
N PHE A 49 9.79 7.39 -3.36
CA PHE A 49 8.46 7.81 -2.90
C PHE A 49 7.77 6.74 -2.05
N VAL A 50 7.73 5.49 -2.51
CA VAL A 50 7.16 4.37 -1.75
C VAL A 50 7.91 4.15 -0.44
N ALA A 51 9.24 4.15 -0.47
CA ALA A 51 10.06 4.01 0.74
C ALA A 51 9.80 5.12 1.77
N ALA A 52 9.56 6.36 1.31
CA ALA A 52 9.19 7.48 2.18
C ALA A 52 7.81 7.28 2.81
N LEU A 53 6.82 6.76 2.07
CA LEU A 53 5.50 6.42 2.62
C LEU A 53 5.60 5.31 3.67
N GLU A 54 6.36 4.26 3.41
CA GLU A 54 6.61 3.19 4.38
C GLU A 54 7.28 3.75 5.65
N GLN A 55 8.26 4.65 5.50
CA GLN A 55 8.91 5.29 6.66
C GLN A 55 7.91 6.08 7.50
N TRP A 56 7.04 6.83 6.83
CA TRP A 56 6.03 7.64 7.49
C TRP A 56 5.02 6.79 8.26
N ILE A 57 4.60 5.66 7.70
CA ILE A 57 3.73 4.70 8.38
C ILE A 57 4.45 4.08 9.59
N ILE A 58 5.71 3.63 9.43
CA ILE A 58 6.51 3.06 10.53
C ILE A 58 6.66 4.08 11.67
N ALA A 59 6.98 5.34 11.37
CA ALA A 59 7.09 6.40 12.37
C ALA A 59 5.74 6.68 13.07
N THR A 60 4.63 6.61 12.31
CA THR A 60 3.29 6.75 12.87
C THR A 60 2.99 5.61 13.85
N LEU A 61 3.25 4.35 13.46
CA LEU A 61 3.09 3.18 14.33
C LEU A 61 3.92 3.29 15.61
N ALA A 62 5.17 3.77 15.50
CA ALA A 62 6.05 3.96 16.64
C ALA A 62 5.48 4.94 17.68
N ALA A 63 4.76 5.99 17.25
CA ALA A 63 4.07 6.92 18.16
C ALA A 63 2.95 6.24 18.97
N PHE A 64 2.45 5.09 18.52
CA PHE A 64 1.50 4.23 19.23
C PHE A 64 2.18 3.03 19.91
N ASN A 65 3.51 3.03 20.05
CA ASN A 65 4.31 1.92 20.58
C ASN A 65 4.18 0.61 19.78
N VAL A 66 3.83 0.69 18.49
CA VAL A 66 3.80 -0.45 17.57
C VAL A 66 5.05 -0.43 16.70
N ARG A 67 5.79 -1.54 16.69
CA ARG A 67 6.95 -1.70 15.81
C ARG A 67 6.47 -2.13 14.43
N GLY A 68 6.75 -1.30 13.42
CA GLY A 68 6.62 -1.66 12.00
C GLY A 68 7.98 -1.78 11.33
N GLU A 69 8.08 -2.61 10.30
CA GLU A 69 9.30 -2.85 9.53
C GLU A 69 9.03 -2.94 8.02
N ARG A 70 10.11 -2.84 7.23
CA ARG A 70 10.12 -3.24 5.82
C ARG A 70 10.73 -4.62 5.71
N ARG A 71 10.34 -5.37 4.69
CA ARG A 71 10.96 -6.65 4.36
C ARG A 71 11.41 -6.64 2.91
N GLU A 72 12.63 -7.12 2.64
CA GLU A 72 13.20 -7.06 1.29
C GLU A 72 12.38 -7.86 0.26
N ASP A 73 11.71 -8.93 0.69
CA ASP A 73 10.89 -9.82 -0.13
C ASP A 73 9.42 -9.37 -0.25
N ARG A 74 9.00 -8.29 0.43
CA ARG A 74 7.58 -7.90 0.51
C ARG A 74 7.36 -6.39 0.45
N VAL A 75 6.37 -6.00 -0.36
CA VAL A 75 5.92 -4.60 -0.42
C VAL A 75 5.02 -4.29 0.78
N GLY A 76 5.18 -3.09 1.37
CA GLY A 76 4.38 -2.60 2.49
C GLY A 76 5.09 -2.61 3.82
N VAL A 77 4.35 -2.29 4.89
CA VAL A 77 4.84 -2.28 6.28
C VAL A 77 4.32 -3.50 7.01
N TRP A 78 5.20 -4.18 7.75
CA TRP A 78 4.96 -5.42 8.47
C TRP A 78 5.21 -5.29 9.96
#